data_AF-A0A9W8Z295-F1
#
_entry.id   AF-A0A9W8Z295-F1
#
_cell.length_a   1.000
_cell.length_b   1.000
_cell.length_c   1.000
_cell.angle_alpha   90.00
_cell.angle_beta   90.00
_cell.angle_gamma   90.00
#
_symmetry.space_group_name_H-M   'P 1'
#
loop_
_entity.id
_entity.type
_entity.pdbx_description
1 polymer ?
#
loop_
_entity_poly.entity_id
_entity_poly.type
_entity_poly.pdbx_seq_one_letter_code
_entity_poly.pdbx_strand_id
1 'polypeptide(L)'
;MASPLIALVTGANRGIGRAVAERLASDHRYHVIIGSRDAADGQSVAQALLARGLSASAVQIDITSDESTVSVVQYIEQTYGKLDVLVNNAAVFVFEEPTGPDNDALKALRKVYSQIFDTNVSATAVLTEALLPLLRKAERPGPRVVFVGSEAGSLARTRAGAKLDPADAPCENDTVKNKAYRASKAAVSMLAVAYARELRDVGGLVNVVCPGFTATRMTAPAGAELLAAYAGTPELAAQRIVEMATLGEDSHYSAATSKLAKINIVGIKMSKAIDPHTGHREPLRLSGALNAYESFDVTPVIGHEFVNVDVAEWLRAPNSDDLIRDLAITVARRGVVFFRAQNNMTNDLQKELVQRMGELSGKPATSRLHIHPVHNSAAQGVQDDEISLISSKQAQRLYKDRPRPSGRIQWHSDITFEPVPSDYSLLRMTQLPKTGGDTLWASGYELYERISPSLRGYLSTLTAHCANPYFAQAAAANNLEMFPGPRGSPENVGVVLEATHPVIRTNPVTGWNSVFSVGHHVASINGLTKDESDYFLKRFIDLIVENHDLHVRLRWQNENDMAIWDNRCTYHAATPDHEYEPVWLGDRAGSRAVSVGERPYFDEKATSRRQGIEKEIAGSA
;
A
#
# COMPACT_ATOMS: atom_id res chain seq x y z
N MET A 1 -34.62 -5.92 -17.32
CA MET A 1 -33.88 -4.72 -16.87
C MET A 1 -33.57 -4.94 -15.40
N ALA A 2 -32.32 -4.75 -14.97
CA ALA A 2 -31.98 -4.84 -13.54
C ALA A 2 -32.75 -3.76 -12.76
N SER A 3 -33.21 -4.07 -11.55
CA SER A 3 -33.86 -3.09 -10.68
C SER A 3 -32.87 -1.96 -10.36
N PRO A 4 -33.30 -0.69 -10.34
CA PRO A 4 -32.41 0.44 -10.04
C PRO A 4 -31.85 0.32 -8.61
N LEU A 5 -30.60 0.75 -8.43
CA LEU A 5 -30.00 0.83 -7.10
C LEU A 5 -30.67 1.95 -6.30
N ILE A 6 -30.91 1.69 -5.02
CA ILE A 6 -31.68 2.55 -4.12
C ILE A 6 -30.72 3.29 -3.19
N ALA A 7 -30.77 4.62 -3.21
CA ALA A 7 -29.91 5.48 -2.39
C ALA A 7 -30.72 6.41 -1.49
N LEU A 8 -30.44 6.41 -0.19
CA LEU A 8 -30.95 7.42 0.75
C LEU A 8 -29.88 8.48 0.98
N VAL A 9 -30.23 9.75 0.74
CA VAL A 9 -29.37 10.90 1.07
C VAL A 9 -30.09 11.75 2.12
N THR A 10 -29.51 11.86 3.31
CA THR A 10 -30.09 12.69 4.39
C THR A 10 -29.76 14.17 4.19
N GLY A 11 -30.70 15.07 4.47
CA GLY A 11 -30.51 16.51 4.24
C GLY A 11 -30.38 16.88 2.76
N ALA A 12 -31.07 16.15 1.88
CA ALA A 12 -30.94 16.25 0.43
C ALA A 12 -31.80 17.34 -0.23
N ASN A 13 -32.52 18.16 0.53
CA ASN A 13 -33.30 19.26 -0.04
C ASN A 13 -32.45 20.44 -0.52
N ARG A 14 -31.18 20.55 -0.09
CA ARG A 14 -30.32 21.71 -0.40
C ARG A 14 -28.83 21.41 -0.26
N GLY A 15 -28.00 22.33 -0.75
CA GLY A 15 -26.55 22.29 -0.59
C GLY A 15 -25.93 20.99 -1.10
N ILE A 16 -24.95 20.47 -0.36
CA ILE A 16 -24.19 19.27 -0.73
C ILE A 16 -25.12 18.07 -0.93
N GLY A 17 -26.06 17.83 -0.02
CA GLY A 17 -26.98 16.69 -0.10
C GLY A 17 -27.83 16.69 -1.37
N ARG A 18 -28.32 17.87 -1.79
CA ARG A 18 -29.06 18.01 -3.06
C ARG A 18 -28.17 17.72 -4.26
N ALA A 19 -26.96 18.29 -4.29
CA ALA A 19 -26.02 18.04 -5.39
C ALA A 19 -25.62 16.55 -5.49
N VAL A 20 -25.42 15.86 -4.36
CA VAL A 20 -25.18 14.41 -4.33
C VAL A 20 -26.38 13.65 -4.91
N ALA A 21 -27.59 13.99 -4.47
CA ALA A 21 -28.81 13.34 -4.96
C ALA A 21 -29.01 13.54 -6.47
N GLU A 22 -28.80 14.76 -6.96
CA GLU A 22 -28.89 15.08 -8.38
C GLU A 22 -27.91 14.26 -9.22
N ARG A 23 -26.64 14.15 -8.79
CA ARG A 23 -25.62 13.38 -9.51
C ARG A 23 -25.82 11.87 -9.44
N LEU A 24 -26.23 11.32 -8.30
CA LEU A 24 -26.57 9.88 -8.20
C LEU A 24 -27.73 9.52 -9.14
N ALA A 25 -28.73 10.39 -9.25
CA ALA A 25 -29.86 10.19 -10.14
C ALA A 25 -29.48 10.38 -11.63
N SER A 26 -28.72 11.43 -11.98
CA SER A 26 -28.37 11.75 -13.36
C SER A 26 -27.27 10.87 -13.93
N ASP A 27 -26.15 10.76 -13.21
CA ASP A 27 -24.90 10.20 -13.73
C ASP A 27 -24.87 8.68 -13.55
N HIS A 28 -25.50 8.18 -12.49
CA HIS A 28 -25.48 6.76 -12.12
C HIS A 28 -26.84 6.06 -12.22
N ARG A 29 -27.91 6.80 -12.54
CA ARG A 29 -29.27 6.26 -12.75
C ARG A 29 -29.86 5.57 -11.53
N TYR A 30 -29.45 5.97 -10.33
CA TYR A 30 -30.00 5.43 -9.09
C TYR A 30 -31.43 5.95 -8.87
N HIS A 31 -32.24 5.18 -8.15
CA HIS A 31 -33.43 5.73 -7.50
C HIS A 31 -32.99 6.42 -6.21
N VAL A 32 -33.11 7.74 -6.15
CA VAL A 32 -32.66 8.50 -4.99
C VAL A 32 -33.83 8.93 -4.11
N ILE A 33 -33.80 8.50 -2.86
CA ILE A 33 -34.72 8.92 -1.81
C ILE A 33 -34.17 10.20 -1.18
N ILE A 34 -34.90 11.30 -1.42
CA ILE A 34 -34.60 12.63 -0.89
C ILE A 34 -35.06 12.69 0.57
N GLY A 35 -34.13 12.50 1.50
CA GLY A 35 -34.38 12.68 2.92
C GLY A 35 -34.35 14.16 3.31
N SER A 36 -35.46 14.69 3.80
CA SER A 36 -35.51 16.06 4.33
C SER A 36 -36.40 16.16 5.57
N ARG A 37 -36.04 17.06 6.50
CA ARG A 37 -36.90 17.36 7.67
C ARG A 37 -38.21 18.03 7.27
N ASP A 38 -38.17 18.82 6.20
CA ASP A 38 -39.33 19.46 5.63
C ASP A 38 -39.81 18.64 4.42
N ALA A 39 -41.01 18.08 4.53
CA ALA A 39 -41.56 17.20 3.51
C ALA A 39 -41.79 17.92 2.18
N ALA A 40 -42.18 19.19 2.19
CA ALA A 40 -42.47 19.96 0.98
C ALA A 40 -41.18 20.28 0.21
N ASP A 41 -40.13 20.66 0.93
CA ASP A 41 -38.78 20.88 0.38
C ASP A 41 -38.22 19.61 -0.28
N GLY A 42 -38.33 18.46 0.40
CA GLY A 42 -37.89 17.17 -0.14
C GLY A 42 -38.67 16.79 -1.40
N GLN A 43 -40.00 16.96 -1.36
CA GLN A 43 -40.88 16.64 -2.48
C GLN A 43 -40.59 17.52 -3.71
N SER A 44 -40.30 18.80 -3.50
CA SER A 44 -39.92 19.72 -4.58
C SER A 44 -38.67 19.25 -5.33
N VAL A 45 -37.63 18.80 -4.61
CA VAL A 45 -36.41 18.26 -5.24
C VAL A 45 -36.69 16.95 -5.97
N ALA A 46 -37.47 16.03 -5.38
CA ALA A 46 -37.84 14.78 -6.04
C ALA A 46 -38.64 15.03 -7.34
N GLN A 47 -39.61 15.95 -7.31
CA GLN A 47 -40.38 16.34 -8.49
C GLN A 47 -39.51 16.97 -9.58
N ALA A 48 -38.54 17.80 -9.21
CA ALA A 48 -37.60 18.39 -10.16
C ALA A 48 -36.74 17.32 -10.87
N LEU A 49 -36.34 16.26 -10.15
CA LEU A 49 -35.63 15.11 -10.73
C LEU A 49 -36.53 14.30 -11.66
N LEU A 50 -37.77 14.02 -11.24
CA LEU A 50 -38.76 13.30 -12.06
C LEU A 50 -39.08 14.05 -13.36
N ALA A 51 -39.24 15.38 -13.30
CA ALA A 51 -39.48 16.22 -14.47
C ALA A 51 -38.32 16.17 -15.50
N ARG A 52 -37.11 15.80 -15.07
CA ARG A 52 -35.93 15.58 -15.92
C ARG A 52 -35.82 14.14 -16.43
N GLY A 53 -36.81 13.27 -16.16
CA GLY A 53 -36.77 11.85 -16.53
C GLY A 53 -35.82 10.99 -15.68
N LEU A 54 -35.51 11.46 -14.45
CA LEU A 54 -34.70 10.74 -13.47
C LEU A 54 -35.59 10.05 -12.45
N SER A 55 -35.04 9.15 -11.63
CA SER A 55 -35.81 8.38 -10.64
C SER A 55 -35.55 8.90 -9.23
N ALA A 56 -36.58 9.40 -8.57
CA ALA A 56 -36.49 9.90 -7.20
C ALA A 56 -37.82 9.77 -6.45
N SER A 57 -37.73 9.68 -5.13
CA SER A 57 -38.85 9.82 -4.19
C SER A 57 -38.43 10.73 -3.04
N ALA A 58 -39.36 11.23 -2.23
CA ALA A 58 -39.04 12.00 -1.03
C ALA A 58 -39.55 11.30 0.21
N VAL A 59 -38.79 11.42 1.31
CA VAL A 59 -39.22 10.96 2.63
C VAL A 59 -38.94 12.05 3.66
N GLN A 60 -39.91 12.30 4.53
CA GLN A 60 -39.68 13.19 5.65
C GLN A 60 -38.81 12.46 6.68
N ILE A 61 -37.62 13.00 6.95
CA ILE A 61 -36.72 12.47 7.97
C ILE A 61 -36.11 13.58 8.81
N ASP A 62 -36.46 13.58 10.09
CA ASP A 62 -35.67 14.22 11.14
C ASP A 62 -34.84 13.17 11.85
N ILE A 63 -33.54 13.20 11.60
CA ILE A 63 -32.63 12.15 12.09
C ILE A 63 -32.54 12.15 13.63
N THR A 64 -32.93 13.24 14.30
CA THR A 64 -33.01 13.32 15.77
C THR A 64 -34.34 12.82 16.35
N SER A 65 -35.25 12.27 15.53
CA SER A 65 -36.50 11.65 15.98
C SER A 65 -36.48 10.15 15.69
N ASP A 66 -36.66 9.36 16.75
CA ASP A 66 -36.73 7.91 16.66
C ASP A 66 -37.98 7.47 15.87
N GLU A 67 -39.11 8.14 16.04
CA GLU A 67 -40.34 7.89 15.29
C GLU A 67 -40.16 8.15 13.79
N SER A 68 -39.44 9.22 13.46
CA SER A 68 -39.11 9.55 12.07
C SER A 68 -38.18 8.49 11.45
N THR A 69 -37.19 8.02 12.21
CA THR A 69 -36.28 6.94 11.81
C THR A 69 -37.04 5.63 11.55
N VAL A 70 -37.91 5.21 12.47
CA VAL A 70 -38.76 4.02 12.32
C VAL A 70 -39.63 4.12 11.07
N SER A 71 -40.25 5.28 10.84
CA SER A 71 -41.11 5.51 9.69
C SER A 71 -40.35 5.39 8.36
N VAL A 72 -39.11 5.90 8.29
CA VAL A 72 -38.26 5.80 7.09
C VAL A 72 -37.81 4.37 6.83
N VAL A 73 -37.42 3.63 7.88
CA VAL A 73 -37.05 2.22 7.75
C VAL A 73 -38.22 1.41 7.19
N GLN A 74 -39.41 1.57 7.77
CA GLN A 74 -40.63 0.89 7.31
C GLN A 74 -40.97 1.25 5.86
N TYR A 75 -40.87 2.54 5.50
CA TYR A 75 -41.10 2.99 4.12
C TYR A 75 -40.12 2.33 3.14
N ILE A 76 -38.83 2.30 3.44
CA ILE A 76 -37.82 1.70 2.55
C ILE A 76 -38.02 0.20 2.45
N GLU A 77 -38.29 -0.48 3.57
CA GLU A 77 -38.55 -1.91 3.58
C GLU A 77 -39.78 -2.28 2.75
N GLN A 78 -40.90 -1.58 2.93
CA GLN A 78 -42.15 -1.87 2.22
C GLN A 78 -42.08 -1.53 0.73
N THR A 79 -41.37 -0.45 0.38
CA THR A 79 -41.36 0.08 -1.00
C THR A 79 -40.26 -0.57 -1.85
N TYR A 80 -39.08 -0.79 -1.28
CA TYR A 80 -37.88 -1.21 -2.02
C TYR A 80 -37.30 -2.54 -1.52
N GLY A 81 -37.59 -2.94 -0.28
CA GLY A 81 -37.10 -4.19 0.32
C GLY A 81 -35.62 -4.19 0.71
N LYS A 82 -34.83 -3.22 0.24
CA LYS A 82 -33.39 -3.07 0.48
C LYS A 82 -32.93 -1.62 0.39
N LEU A 83 -31.70 -1.36 0.82
CA LEU A 83 -31.01 -0.09 0.62
C LEU A 83 -29.60 -0.37 0.09
N ASP A 84 -29.25 0.15 -1.08
CA ASP A 84 -27.92 -0.10 -1.68
C ASP A 84 -26.90 0.96 -1.23
N VAL A 85 -27.34 2.22 -1.05
CA VAL A 85 -26.48 3.33 -0.65
C VAL A 85 -27.11 4.18 0.45
N LEU A 86 -26.34 4.48 1.50
CA LEU A 86 -26.67 5.46 2.52
C LEU A 86 -25.64 6.60 2.53
N VAL A 87 -26.10 7.83 2.33
CA VAL A 87 -25.28 9.03 2.51
C VAL A 87 -25.72 9.78 3.77
N ASN A 88 -24.94 9.63 4.83
CA ASN A 88 -25.04 10.35 6.10
C ASN A 88 -24.49 11.78 5.93
N ASN A 89 -25.30 12.65 5.32
CA ASN A 89 -24.97 14.04 5.02
C ASN A 89 -25.60 15.06 6.00
N ALA A 90 -26.75 14.75 6.61
CA ALA A 90 -27.38 15.65 7.56
C ALA A 90 -26.45 15.95 8.75
N ALA A 91 -26.21 17.24 9.00
CA ALA A 91 -25.36 17.71 10.08
C ALA A 91 -25.73 19.16 10.44
N VAL A 92 -25.26 19.60 11.60
CA VAL A 92 -25.38 20.98 12.09
C VAL A 92 -24.04 21.53 12.56
N PHE A 93 -23.92 22.85 12.45
CA PHE A 93 -22.93 23.67 13.13
C PHE A 93 -23.68 24.80 13.82
N VAL A 94 -23.32 25.10 15.07
CA VAL A 94 -23.95 26.19 15.84
C VAL A 94 -22.99 27.38 15.88
N PHE A 95 -23.40 28.52 15.30
CA PHE A 95 -22.55 29.71 15.16
C PHE A 95 -22.58 30.63 16.39
N GLU A 96 -23.67 30.60 17.15
CA GLU A 96 -23.87 31.43 18.34
C GLU A 96 -22.92 31.01 19.47
N GLU A 97 -22.17 31.96 20.02
CA GLU A 97 -21.38 31.71 21.22
C GLU A 97 -22.31 31.64 22.45
N PRO A 98 -22.12 30.68 23.37
CA PRO A 98 -22.86 30.67 24.61
C PRO A 98 -22.52 31.92 25.43
N THR A 99 -23.50 32.83 25.58
CA THR A 99 -23.39 34.05 26.40
C THR A 99 -24.40 33.98 27.56
N GLY A 100 -24.03 34.55 28.71
CA GLY A 100 -24.87 34.59 29.92
C GLY A 100 -24.02 34.75 31.20
N PRO A 101 -24.62 35.15 32.34
CA PRO A 101 -23.93 35.13 33.64
C PRO A 101 -23.45 33.71 33.98
N ASP A 102 -22.39 33.58 34.80
CA ASP A 102 -21.57 32.35 34.98
C ASP A 102 -22.31 31.00 34.90
N ASN A 103 -23.41 30.84 35.66
CA ASN A 103 -24.19 29.59 35.69
C ASN A 103 -24.98 29.31 34.40
N ASP A 104 -25.37 30.34 33.65
CA ASP A 104 -26.10 30.21 32.39
C ASP A 104 -25.14 29.97 31.21
N ALA A 105 -23.89 30.44 31.30
CA ALA A 105 -22.85 30.15 30.31
C ALA A 105 -22.52 28.64 30.23
N LEU A 106 -22.43 27.93 31.37
CA LEU A 106 -22.20 26.48 31.39
C LEU A 106 -23.39 25.68 30.82
N LYS A 107 -24.63 26.13 31.08
CA LYS A 107 -25.83 25.52 30.51
C LYS A 107 -25.89 25.71 28.99
N ALA A 108 -25.60 26.93 28.52
CA ALA A 108 -25.53 27.24 27.10
C ALA A 108 -24.42 26.44 26.39
N LEU A 109 -23.24 26.33 27.01
CA LEU A 109 -22.14 25.48 26.55
C LEU A 109 -22.57 24.01 26.40
N ARG A 110 -23.20 23.43 27.43
CA ARG A 110 -23.71 22.05 27.38
C ARG A 110 -24.75 21.86 26.29
N LYS A 111 -25.62 22.85 26.09
CA LYS A 111 -26.64 22.83 25.03
C LYS A 111 -26.01 22.80 23.63
N VAL A 112 -24.97 23.60 23.38
CA VAL A 112 -24.23 23.57 22.10
C VAL A 112 -23.61 22.20 21.84
N TYR A 113 -22.92 21.62 22.82
CA TYR A 113 -22.35 20.27 22.69
C TYR A 113 -23.43 19.22 22.44
N SER A 114 -24.50 19.24 23.24
CA SER A 114 -25.58 18.25 23.15
C SER A 114 -26.25 18.32 21.78
N GLN A 115 -26.57 19.53 21.28
CA GLN A 115 -27.21 19.71 19.98
C GLN A 115 -26.32 19.24 18.82
N ILE A 116 -25.02 19.58 18.83
CA ILE A 116 -24.09 19.17 17.79
C ILE A 116 -23.87 17.65 17.82
N PHE A 117 -23.64 17.07 19.00
CA PHE A 117 -23.40 15.62 19.13
C PHE A 117 -24.65 14.80 18.83
N ASP A 118 -25.82 15.27 19.28
CA ASP A 118 -27.07 14.57 19.02
C ASP A 118 -27.31 14.43 17.52
N THR A 119 -27.33 15.54 16.77
CA THR A 119 -27.55 15.46 15.31
C THR A 119 -26.39 14.81 14.56
N ASN A 120 -25.14 15.23 14.80
CA ASN A 120 -24.01 14.79 13.98
C ASN A 120 -23.51 13.38 14.31
N VAL A 121 -23.76 12.88 15.53
CA VAL A 121 -23.19 11.61 16.01
C VAL A 121 -24.29 10.63 16.39
N SER A 122 -25.07 10.92 17.44
CA SER A 122 -26.04 9.98 18.00
C SER A 122 -27.14 9.63 17.00
N ALA A 123 -27.85 10.63 16.49
CA ALA A 123 -28.88 10.50 15.46
C ALA A 123 -28.37 9.81 14.19
N THR A 124 -27.16 10.18 13.75
CA THR A 124 -26.53 9.57 12.57
C THR A 124 -26.22 8.09 12.80
N ALA A 125 -25.73 7.72 13.99
CA ALA A 125 -25.49 6.34 14.36
C ALA A 125 -26.81 5.55 14.44
N VAL A 126 -27.81 6.07 15.16
CA VAL A 126 -29.12 5.42 15.33
C VAL A 126 -29.79 5.16 13.98
N LEU A 127 -29.79 6.13 13.07
CA LEU A 127 -30.32 5.93 11.71
C LEU A 127 -29.54 4.86 10.94
N THR A 128 -28.21 4.90 11.00
CA THR A 128 -27.36 3.93 10.30
C THR A 128 -27.61 2.52 10.83
N GLU A 129 -27.65 2.37 12.14
CA GLU A 129 -27.97 1.12 12.85
C GLU A 129 -29.34 0.56 12.42
N ALA A 130 -30.37 1.41 12.43
CA ALA A 130 -31.73 1.03 12.07
C ALA A 130 -31.86 0.60 10.59
N LEU A 131 -31.00 1.13 9.71
CA LEU A 131 -30.95 0.78 8.29
C LEU A 131 -30.04 -0.41 7.98
N LEU A 132 -29.23 -0.91 8.93
CA LEU A 132 -28.33 -2.04 8.71
C LEU A 132 -29.04 -3.28 8.13
N PRO A 133 -30.22 -3.72 8.62
CA PRO A 133 -30.91 -4.87 8.05
C PRO A 133 -31.25 -4.70 6.56
N LEU A 134 -31.50 -3.48 6.10
CA LEU A 134 -31.79 -3.17 4.70
C LEU A 134 -30.50 -3.02 3.86
N LEU A 135 -29.45 -2.44 4.44
CA LEU A 135 -28.12 -2.35 3.82
C LEU A 135 -27.51 -3.73 3.56
N ARG A 136 -27.68 -4.68 4.48
CA ARG A 136 -27.19 -6.05 4.33
C ARG A 136 -27.90 -6.83 3.22
N LYS A 137 -29.07 -6.36 2.75
CA LYS A 137 -29.80 -6.93 1.60
C LYS A 137 -29.31 -6.37 0.24
N ALA A 138 -28.37 -5.43 0.23
CA ALA A 138 -27.77 -4.94 -1.00
C ALA A 138 -26.99 -6.06 -1.70
N GLU A 139 -27.25 -6.26 -2.99
CA GLU A 139 -26.55 -7.22 -3.83
C GLU A 139 -25.23 -6.62 -4.35
N ARG A 140 -24.49 -7.34 -5.19
CA ARG A 140 -23.19 -6.90 -5.73
C ARG A 140 -23.31 -5.48 -6.33
N PRO A 141 -22.46 -4.52 -5.93
CA PRO A 141 -21.15 -4.70 -5.29
C PRO A 141 -21.12 -4.63 -3.75
N GLY A 142 -22.25 -4.94 -3.07
CA GLY A 142 -22.45 -4.77 -1.63
C GLY A 142 -22.86 -3.34 -1.25
N PRO A 143 -23.27 -3.07 -0.01
CA PRO A 143 -23.76 -1.75 0.38
C PRO A 143 -22.67 -0.67 0.35
N ARG A 144 -23.05 0.58 0.11
CA ARG A 144 -22.17 1.76 0.24
C ARG A 144 -22.69 2.70 1.30
N VAL A 145 -21.89 2.98 2.32
CA VAL A 145 -22.22 3.97 3.36
C VAL A 145 -21.20 5.09 3.32
N VAL A 146 -21.67 6.33 3.15
CA VAL A 146 -20.80 7.51 3.12
C VAL A 146 -21.16 8.45 4.25
N PHE A 147 -20.22 8.67 5.15
CA PHE A 147 -20.31 9.69 6.20
C PHE A 147 -19.68 11.00 5.69
N VAL A 148 -20.45 12.09 5.74
CA VAL A 148 -19.92 13.42 5.44
C VAL A 148 -19.18 13.97 6.66
N GLY A 149 -17.86 13.80 6.66
CA GLY A 149 -16.93 14.18 7.71
C GLY A 149 -16.45 15.64 7.60
N SER A 150 -15.32 15.91 8.25
CA SER A 150 -14.59 17.17 8.12
C SER A 150 -13.14 16.97 8.52
N GLU A 151 -12.20 17.60 7.82
CA GLU A 151 -10.80 17.66 8.23
C GLU A 151 -10.60 18.28 9.61
N ALA A 152 -11.55 19.11 10.06
CA ALA A 152 -11.55 19.70 11.40
C ALA A 152 -11.62 18.61 12.49
N GLY A 153 -12.17 17.43 12.19
CA GLY A 153 -12.16 16.27 13.09
C GLY A 153 -10.84 15.48 13.11
N SER A 154 -9.83 15.87 12.32
CA SER A 154 -8.55 15.15 12.27
C SER A 154 -7.71 15.40 13.54
N LEU A 155 -7.41 14.32 14.26
CA LEU A 155 -6.53 14.37 15.44
C LEU A 155 -5.12 14.84 15.05
N ALA A 156 -4.60 14.39 13.91
CA ALA A 156 -3.27 14.75 13.43
C ALA A 156 -3.19 16.25 13.10
N ARG A 157 -4.16 16.79 12.34
CA ARG A 157 -4.17 18.22 11.98
C ARG A 157 -4.39 19.11 13.20
N THR A 158 -5.28 18.70 14.11
CA THR A 158 -5.53 19.43 15.37
C THR A 158 -4.28 19.45 16.26
N ARG A 159 -3.56 18.33 16.37
CA ARG A 159 -2.33 18.24 17.18
C ARG A 159 -1.16 19.01 16.59
N ALA A 160 -1.03 19.03 15.26
CA ALA A 160 0.11 19.66 14.59
C ALA A 160 0.16 21.19 14.79
N GLY A 161 -0.88 21.80 15.39
CA GLY A 161 -0.99 23.26 15.52
C GLY A 161 -0.86 23.94 14.16
N ALA A 162 -1.16 23.20 13.08
CA ALA A 162 -0.96 23.64 11.73
C ALA A 162 -1.80 24.89 11.55
N LYS A 163 -1.15 26.06 11.60
CA LYS A 163 -1.65 27.26 10.96
C LYS A 163 -1.82 26.84 9.52
N LEU A 164 -3.04 26.54 9.12
CA LEU A 164 -3.34 26.51 7.70
C LEU A 164 -2.97 27.91 7.18
N ASP A 165 -2.64 27.98 5.89
CA ASP A 165 -2.55 29.27 5.23
C ASP A 165 -3.80 30.08 5.67
N PRO A 166 -3.71 31.36 6.08
CA PRO A 166 -4.90 32.16 6.40
C PRO A 166 -5.95 32.15 5.27
N ALA A 167 -5.55 31.72 4.07
CA ALA A 167 -6.41 31.37 2.95
C ALA A 167 -7.21 30.04 3.07
N ASP A 168 -7.05 29.25 4.11
CA ASP A 168 -7.58 27.87 4.20
C ASP A 168 -8.50 27.62 5.42
N ALA A 169 -8.63 28.51 6.42
CA ALA A 169 -9.45 28.20 7.61
C ALA A 169 -9.96 29.38 8.47
N PRO A 170 -11.19 29.88 8.23
CA PRO A 170 -11.92 30.73 9.18
C PRO A 170 -12.39 30.03 10.46
N CYS A 171 -12.32 28.70 10.53
CA CYS A 171 -12.76 27.86 11.65
C CYS A 171 -11.62 27.44 12.60
N GLU A 172 -10.51 28.18 12.59
CA GLU A 172 -9.30 27.83 13.36
C GLU A 172 -9.29 28.30 14.81
N ASN A 173 -10.13 29.25 15.22
CA ASN A 173 -10.16 29.64 16.62
C ASN A 173 -10.70 28.48 17.50
N ASP A 174 -10.06 28.25 18.66
CA ASP A 174 -10.47 27.24 19.64
C ASP A 174 -11.70 27.69 20.46
N THR A 175 -12.63 28.36 19.79
CA THR A 175 -13.96 28.68 20.32
C THR A 175 -14.70 27.39 20.68
N VAL A 176 -15.65 27.53 21.58
CA VAL A 176 -16.48 26.43 22.09
C VAL A 176 -17.14 25.66 20.94
N LYS A 177 -17.73 26.38 19.98
CA LYS A 177 -18.43 25.79 18.83
C LYS A 177 -17.52 24.96 17.94
N ASN A 178 -16.30 25.43 17.69
CA ASN A 178 -15.33 24.70 16.89
C ASN A 178 -14.88 23.43 17.62
N LYS A 179 -14.63 23.48 18.93
CA LYS A 179 -14.31 22.28 19.72
C LYS A 179 -15.41 21.21 19.65
N ALA A 180 -16.67 21.61 19.85
CA ALA A 180 -17.81 20.70 19.79
C ALA A 180 -17.96 20.08 18.38
N TYR A 181 -17.88 20.90 17.33
CA TYR A 181 -17.98 20.43 15.95
C TYR A 181 -16.82 19.49 15.58
N ARG A 182 -15.57 19.86 15.88
CA ARG A 182 -14.37 19.01 15.64
C ARG A 182 -14.52 17.66 16.33
N ALA A 183 -14.90 17.65 17.61
CA ALA A 183 -15.11 16.42 18.36
C ALA A 183 -16.23 15.55 17.74
N SER A 184 -17.33 16.16 17.28
CA SER A 184 -18.40 15.42 16.60
C SER A 184 -17.94 14.78 15.29
N LYS A 185 -17.11 15.47 14.48
CA LYS A 185 -16.59 14.94 13.22
C LYS A 185 -15.50 13.88 13.42
N ALA A 186 -14.74 13.96 14.50
CA ALA A 186 -13.87 12.87 14.95
C ALA A 186 -14.70 11.62 15.34
N ALA A 187 -15.79 11.81 16.10
CA ALA A 187 -16.69 10.72 16.48
C ALA A 187 -17.35 10.05 15.27
N VAL A 188 -17.82 10.83 14.29
CA VAL A 188 -18.33 10.31 13.00
C VAL A 188 -17.28 9.46 12.29
N SER A 189 -16.01 9.86 12.34
CA SER A 189 -14.93 9.11 11.73
C SER A 189 -14.73 7.75 12.42
N MET A 190 -14.90 7.69 13.75
CA MET A 190 -14.87 6.43 14.49
C MET A 190 -16.09 5.54 14.18
N LEU A 191 -17.29 6.11 14.07
CA LEU A 191 -18.49 5.36 13.66
C LEU A 191 -18.29 4.69 12.30
N ALA A 192 -17.72 5.41 11.33
CA ALA A 192 -17.42 4.85 10.02
C ALA A 192 -16.48 3.62 10.09
N VAL A 193 -15.49 3.61 10.98
CA VAL A 193 -14.63 2.42 11.21
C VAL A 193 -15.42 1.25 11.75
N ALA A 194 -16.30 1.50 12.72
CA ALA A 194 -17.11 0.45 13.32
C ALA A 194 -18.01 -0.21 12.28
N TYR A 195 -18.77 0.59 11.51
CA TYR A 195 -19.64 0.08 10.45
C TYR A 195 -18.86 -0.57 9.28
N ALA A 196 -17.65 -0.09 8.96
CA ALA A 196 -16.79 -0.74 7.97
C ALA A 196 -16.40 -2.17 8.37
N ARG A 197 -16.22 -2.41 9.67
CA ARG A 197 -15.94 -3.77 10.19
C ARG A 197 -17.18 -4.64 10.14
N GLU A 198 -18.33 -4.10 10.46
CA GLU A 198 -19.59 -4.83 10.57
C GLU A 198 -20.21 -5.22 9.22
N LEU A 199 -20.05 -4.39 8.18
CA LEU A 199 -20.55 -4.67 6.83
C LEU A 199 -19.55 -5.43 5.95
N ARG A 200 -18.39 -5.82 6.50
CA ARG A 200 -17.30 -6.45 5.74
C ARG A 200 -17.69 -7.80 5.14
N ASP A 201 -18.43 -8.61 5.89
CA ASP A 201 -18.82 -9.96 5.49
C ASP A 201 -19.78 -9.97 4.29
N VAL A 202 -20.53 -8.88 4.09
CA VAL A 202 -21.42 -8.67 2.93
C VAL A 202 -20.78 -7.82 1.83
N GLY A 203 -19.46 -7.59 1.88
CA GLY A 203 -18.74 -6.80 0.88
C GLY A 203 -19.05 -5.30 0.91
N GLY A 204 -19.59 -4.78 2.02
CA GLY A 204 -19.91 -3.37 2.16
C GLY A 204 -18.67 -2.48 2.25
N LEU A 205 -18.76 -1.28 1.68
CA LEU A 205 -17.74 -0.24 1.80
C LEU A 205 -18.30 0.97 2.55
N VAL A 206 -17.58 1.40 3.58
CA VAL A 206 -17.93 2.56 4.40
C VAL A 206 -16.82 3.59 4.30
N ASN A 207 -17.16 4.82 3.93
CA ASN A 207 -16.20 5.88 3.66
C ASN A 207 -16.55 7.16 4.43
N VAL A 208 -15.52 7.94 4.79
CA VAL A 208 -15.67 9.30 5.34
C VAL A 208 -15.14 10.29 4.31
N VAL A 209 -15.97 11.25 3.93
CA VAL A 209 -15.58 12.29 2.96
C VAL A 209 -15.64 13.65 3.63
N CYS A 210 -14.52 14.38 3.61
CA CYS A 210 -14.56 15.82 3.86
C CYS A 210 -14.98 16.52 2.57
N PRO A 211 -16.08 17.28 2.55
CA PRO A 211 -16.50 18.01 1.35
C PRO A 211 -15.70 19.30 1.09
N GLY A 212 -14.78 19.66 2.00
CA GLY A 212 -14.14 20.98 2.00
C GLY A 212 -15.07 22.09 2.52
N PHE A 213 -14.53 23.30 2.67
CA PHE A 213 -15.35 24.47 3.02
C PHE A 213 -16.23 24.83 1.83
N THR A 214 -17.55 24.67 1.97
CA THR A 214 -18.51 24.70 0.86
C THR A 214 -19.56 25.78 1.09
N ALA A 215 -19.90 26.53 0.04
CA ALA A 215 -20.93 27.56 0.09
C ALA A 215 -22.31 26.92 0.22
N THR A 216 -22.84 26.89 1.44
CA THR A 216 -24.13 26.29 1.77
C THR A 216 -24.87 27.18 2.76
N ARG A 217 -26.16 26.91 2.99
CA ARG A 217 -26.91 27.58 4.07
C ARG A 217 -26.28 27.36 5.45
N MET A 218 -25.58 26.24 5.67
CA MET A 218 -24.87 26.01 6.93
C MET A 218 -23.70 26.98 7.09
N THR A 219 -22.96 27.30 6.03
CA THR A 219 -21.79 28.18 6.09
C THR A 219 -22.11 29.64 5.82
N ALA A 220 -23.32 29.96 5.36
CA ALA A 220 -23.80 31.33 5.14
C ALA A 220 -23.51 32.31 6.29
N PRO A 221 -23.68 31.94 7.59
CA PRO A 221 -23.38 32.82 8.71
C PRO A 221 -21.89 33.18 8.87
N ALA A 222 -20.98 32.51 8.17
CA ALA A 222 -19.55 32.81 8.21
C ALA A 222 -19.18 34.14 7.51
N GLY A 223 -20.09 34.69 6.68
CA GLY A 223 -19.93 35.98 6.01
C GLY A 223 -19.63 35.85 4.51
N ALA A 224 -20.14 36.81 3.72
CA ALA A 224 -20.06 36.77 2.26
C ALA A 224 -18.62 36.86 1.72
N GLU A 225 -17.77 37.68 2.35
CA GLU A 225 -16.36 37.84 1.96
C GLU A 225 -15.59 36.53 2.08
N LEU A 226 -15.77 35.83 3.20
CA LEU A 226 -15.11 34.58 3.49
C LEU A 226 -15.58 33.43 2.57
N LEU A 227 -16.87 33.41 2.26
CA LEU A 227 -17.44 32.44 1.30
C LEU A 227 -16.90 32.70 -0.11
N ALA A 228 -16.83 33.96 -0.54
CA ALA A 228 -16.30 34.32 -1.85
C ALA A 228 -14.81 33.99 -1.98
N ALA A 229 -14.04 34.14 -0.91
CA ALA A 229 -12.61 33.88 -0.92
C ALA A 229 -12.27 32.37 -0.92
N TYR A 230 -13.03 31.56 -0.18
CA TYR A 230 -12.56 30.21 0.18
C TYR A 230 -13.56 29.07 -0.02
N ALA A 231 -14.85 29.36 -0.25
CA ALA A 231 -15.85 28.30 -0.31
C ALA A 231 -15.98 27.72 -1.72
N GLY A 232 -15.88 26.39 -1.83
CA GLY A 232 -16.22 25.64 -3.03
C GLY A 232 -17.74 25.56 -3.25
N THR A 233 -18.16 25.08 -4.42
CA THR A 233 -19.58 24.89 -4.72
C THR A 233 -20.11 23.55 -4.17
N PRO A 234 -21.42 23.44 -3.87
CA PRO A 234 -22.03 22.17 -3.49
C PRO A 234 -21.81 21.03 -4.50
N GLU A 235 -21.74 21.34 -5.79
CA GLU A 235 -21.52 20.37 -6.86
C GLU A 235 -20.10 19.79 -6.80
N LEU A 236 -19.11 20.65 -6.54
CA LEU A 236 -17.72 20.22 -6.34
C LEU A 236 -17.60 19.34 -5.09
N ALA A 237 -18.22 19.76 -3.99
CA ALA A 237 -18.26 18.99 -2.74
C ALA A 237 -18.95 17.63 -2.91
N ALA A 238 -20.02 17.57 -3.71
CA ALA A 238 -20.76 16.35 -4.01
C ALA A 238 -19.95 15.34 -4.81
N GLN A 239 -18.98 15.79 -5.63
CA GLN A 239 -18.23 14.92 -6.53
C GLN A 239 -17.61 13.73 -5.80
N ARG A 240 -16.87 13.99 -4.71
CA ARG A 240 -16.18 12.92 -3.98
C ARG A 240 -17.13 12.03 -3.19
N ILE A 241 -18.24 12.59 -2.69
CA ILE A 241 -19.28 11.81 -2.00
C ILE A 241 -19.92 10.83 -2.99
N VAL A 242 -20.23 11.27 -4.20
CA VAL A 242 -20.79 10.44 -5.28
C VAL A 242 -19.80 9.36 -5.70
N GLU A 243 -18.52 9.71 -5.86
CA GLU A 243 -17.46 8.73 -6.16
C GLU A 243 -17.41 7.64 -5.09
N MET A 244 -17.44 7.98 -3.80
CA MET A 244 -17.46 6.98 -2.71
C MET A 244 -18.76 6.17 -2.65
N ALA A 245 -19.89 6.80 -2.99
CA ALA A 245 -21.20 6.15 -3.04
C ALA A 245 -21.37 5.18 -4.22
N THR A 246 -20.48 5.23 -5.22
CA THR A 246 -20.59 4.47 -6.48
C THR A 246 -19.40 3.56 -6.75
N LEU A 247 -18.51 3.38 -5.76
CA LEU A 247 -17.34 2.50 -5.86
C LEU A 247 -17.70 1.06 -6.22
N GLY A 248 -17.02 0.49 -7.23
CA GLY A 248 -17.15 -0.92 -7.62
C GLY A 248 -16.43 -1.89 -6.67
N GLU A 249 -16.55 -3.21 -6.92
CA GLU A 249 -15.89 -4.26 -6.09
C GLU A 249 -14.35 -4.15 -6.14
N ASP A 250 -13.81 -3.74 -7.29
CA ASP A 250 -12.36 -3.68 -7.60
C ASP A 250 -11.74 -2.28 -7.41
N SER A 251 -12.48 -1.30 -6.92
CA SER A 251 -11.96 0.07 -6.84
C SER A 251 -10.90 0.19 -5.74
N HIS A 252 -9.63 0.28 -6.13
CA HIS A 252 -8.49 0.56 -5.27
C HIS A 252 -8.33 2.08 -5.09
N TYR A 253 -8.80 2.67 -3.99
CA TYR A 253 -8.37 4.02 -3.60
C TYR A 253 -7.37 3.95 -2.44
N SER A 254 -6.12 4.32 -2.71
CA SER A 254 -5.17 4.81 -1.71
C SER A 254 -5.58 6.24 -1.29
N ALA A 255 -5.08 6.72 -0.15
CA ALA A 255 -5.21 8.11 0.29
C ALA A 255 -4.38 9.05 -0.60
N ALA A 256 -4.64 9.03 -1.91
CA ALA A 256 -3.98 9.89 -2.89
C ALA A 256 -4.67 11.26 -2.89
N THR A 257 -3.90 12.27 -2.47
CA THR A 257 -4.15 13.68 -2.72
C THR A 257 -4.27 13.91 -4.23
N SER A 258 -5.48 14.14 -4.72
CA SER A 258 -5.66 14.62 -6.09
C SER A 258 -5.31 16.12 -6.14
N LYS A 259 -4.65 16.55 -7.22
CA LYS A 259 -4.17 17.92 -7.45
C LYS A 259 -5.27 18.99 -7.63
N LEU A 260 -6.54 18.66 -7.42
CA LEU A 260 -7.67 19.60 -7.54
C LEU A 260 -8.38 19.73 -6.19
N ALA A 261 -8.15 20.88 -5.54
CA ALA A 261 -8.65 21.29 -4.23
C ALA A 261 -8.20 20.43 -3.02
N LYS A 262 -7.62 21.11 -2.03
CA LYS A 262 -7.08 20.59 -0.77
C LYS A 262 -8.17 19.88 0.07
N ILE A 263 -8.42 18.60 -0.21
CA ILE A 263 -9.34 17.74 0.55
C ILE A 263 -8.57 16.48 0.98
N ASN A 264 -8.25 16.39 2.27
CA ASN A 264 -7.69 15.19 2.89
C ASN A 264 -8.78 14.13 3.00
N ILE A 265 -8.55 13.04 2.29
CA ILE A 265 -9.28 11.78 2.44
C ILE A 265 -8.77 11.13 3.72
N VAL A 266 -9.57 11.08 4.79
CA VAL A 266 -9.39 10.04 5.82
C VAL A 266 -10.09 8.80 5.29
N GLY A 267 -9.51 8.23 4.23
CA GLY A 267 -9.79 6.86 3.87
C GLY A 267 -9.16 6.03 4.97
N ILE A 268 -9.96 5.52 5.90
CA ILE A 268 -9.51 4.45 6.78
C ILE A 268 -9.43 3.20 5.92
N LYS A 269 -8.35 3.12 5.15
CA LYS A 269 -7.79 1.85 4.75
C LYS A 269 -7.21 1.25 6.02
N MET A 270 -7.99 0.39 6.67
CA MET A 270 -7.38 -0.91 6.98
C MET A 270 -7.06 -1.43 5.59
N SER A 271 -5.77 -1.61 5.30
CA SER A 271 -5.37 -2.12 4.00
C SER A 271 -6.24 -3.37 3.76
N LYS A 272 -7.12 -3.33 2.75
CA LYS A 272 -7.51 -4.59 2.11
C LYS A 272 -6.13 -5.14 1.76
N ALA A 273 -5.76 -6.26 2.36
CA ALA A 273 -4.60 -7.02 1.91
C ALA A 273 -4.69 -6.96 0.39
N ILE A 274 -3.71 -6.29 -0.24
CA ILE A 274 -3.49 -6.52 -1.66
C ILE A 274 -3.40 -8.02 -1.70
N ASP A 275 -4.40 -8.69 -2.30
CA ASP A 275 -4.32 -10.14 -2.45
C ASP A 275 -3.00 -10.30 -3.18
N PRO A 276 -1.94 -10.79 -2.50
CA PRO A 276 -0.73 -11.05 -3.21
C PRO A 276 -1.20 -12.04 -4.25
N HIS A 277 -1.07 -11.73 -5.54
CA HIS A 277 -1.50 -12.63 -6.61
C HIS A 277 -0.62 -13.90 -6.63
N THR A 278 -0.25 -14.40 -5.45
CA THR A 278 0.48 -15.59 -5.12
C THR A 278 -0.49 -16.75 -4.98
N GLY A 279 -0.09 -17.93 -5.40
CA GLY A 279 -0.94 -19.14 -5.41
C GLY A 279 -1.31 -19.70 -4.02
N HIS A 280 -1.01 -18.98 -2.93
CA HIS A 280 -1.19 -19.42 -1.55
C HIS A 280 -1.47 -18.21 -0.63
N ARG A 281 -2.21 -18.47 0.46
CA ARG A 281 -2.61 -17.46 1.47
C ARG A 281 -1.90 -17.60 2.80
N GLU A 282 -1.33 -18.77 3.09
CA GLU A 282 -0.66 -19.10 4.35
C GLU A 282 0.83 -19.36 4.13
N PRO A 283 1.70 -19.07 5.11
CA PRO A 283 3.14 -19.35 5.01
C PRO A 283 3.43 -20.80 4.64
N LEU A 284 4.41 -20.99 3.77
CA LEU A 284 4.81 -22.32 3.31
C LEU A 284 5.62 -23.05 4.37
N ARG A 285 5.39 -24.36 4.46
CA ARG A 285 6.09 -25.27 5.37
C ARG A 285 7.03 -26.16 4.58
N LEU A 286 8.20 -26.42 5.17
CA LEU A 286 9.16 -27.40 4.66
C LEU A 286 8.53 -28.79 4.68
N SER A 287 8.72 -29.54 3.61
CA SER A 287 8.37 -30.96 3.53
C SER A 287 9.41 -31.83 4.23
N GLY A 288 10.65 -31.34 4.37
CA GLY A 288 11.78 -32.08 4.91
C GLY A 288 12.59 -32.79 3.81
N ALA A 289 12.31 -32.52 2.53
CA ALA A 289 13.00 -33.14 1.40
C ALA A 289 14.51 -32.87 1.40
N LEU A 290 14.93 -31.73 1.97
CA LEU A 290 16.33 -31.35 2.08
C LEU A 290 17.06 -31.91 3.31
N ASN A 291 16.36 -32.55 4.26
CA ASN A 291 16.96 -33.01 5.52
C ASN A 291 18.03 -34.11 5.35
N ALA A 292 18.04 -34.79 4.21
CA ALA A 292 19.01 -35.84 3.90
C ALA A 292 20.37 -35.30 3.44
N TYR A 293 20.46 -34.00 3.11
CA TYR A 293 21.69 -33.39 2.60
C TYR A 293 22.45 -32.70 3.72
N GLU A 294 23.77 -32.86 3.72
CA GLU A 294 24.63 -32.19 4.68
C GLU A 294 24.57 -30.67 4.47
N SER A 295 24.31 -29.93 5.55
CA SER A 295 24.24 -28.47 5.49
C SER A 295 24.49 -27.83 6.86
N PHE A 296 24.74 -26.53 6.85
CA PHE A 296 24.89 -25.74 8.07
C PHE A 296 24.47 -24.28 7.88
N ASP A 297 24.03 -23.64 8.96
CA ASP A 297 23.80 -22.20 9.00
C ASP A 297 25.14 -21.45 9.11
N VAL A 298 25.45 -20.61 8.13
CA VAL A 298 26.72 -19.86 8.07
C VAL A 298 26.78 -18.81 9.19
N THR A 299 25.64 -18.19 9.50
CA THR A 299 25.47 -17.30 10.65
C THR A 299 24.11 -17.56 11.33
N PRO A 300 23.88 -17.12 12.58
CA PRO A 300 22.61 -17.36 13.27
C PRO A 300 21.37 -16.81 12.54
N VAL A 301 21.49 -15.65 11.88
CA VAL A 301 20.32 -14.92 11.34
C VAL A 301 20.17 -14.99 9.81
N ILE A 302 21.26 -15.25 9.07
CA ILE A 302 21.27 -15.24 7.61
C ILE A 302 22.35 -16.18 7.06
N GLY A 303 22.09 -16.77 5.89
CA GLY A 303 23.05 -17.65 5.23
C GLY A 303 22.90 -19.10 5.66
N HIS A 304 22.95 -19.99 4.68
CA HIS A 304 22.93 -21.43 4.82
C HIS A 304 23.75 -22.04 3.69
N GLU A 305 24.52 -23.09 3.94
CA GLU A 305 25.36 -23.73 2.90
C GLU A 305 25.07 -25.23 2.88
N PHE A 306 24.77 -25.75 1.69
CA PHE A 306 24.69 -27.19 1.45
C PHE A 306 26.05 -27.70 0.98
N VAL A 307 26.49 -28.81 1.57
CA VAL A 307 27.83 -29.37 1.38
C VAL A 307 27.73 -30.61 0.49
N ASN A 308 28.66 -30.73 -0.47
CA ASN A 308 28.76 -31.89 -1.36
C ASN A 308 27.48 -32.23 -2.14
N VAL A 309 26.72 -31.21 -2.56
CA VAL A 309 25.51 -31.38 -3.37
C VAL A 309 25.70 -30.86 -4.78
N ASP A 310 25.06 -31.51 -5.75
CA ASP A 310 24.93 -31.01 -7.12
C ASP A 310 23.45 -30.66 -7.38
N VAL A 311 23.16 -29.37 -7.47
CA VAL A 311 21.78 -28.90 -7.66
C VAL A 311 21.24 -29.28 -9.06
N ALA A 312 22.11 -29.56 -10.04
CA ALA A 312 21.68 -30.09 -11.33
C ALA A 312 21.04 -31.48 -11.18
N GLU A 313 21.49 -32.30 -10.22
CA GLU A 313 20.88 -33.59 -9.91
C GLU A 313 19.50 -33.40 -9.25
N TRP A 314 19.35 -32.41 -8.36
CA TRP A 314 18.06 -32.08 -7.74
C TRP A 314 17.01 -31.66 -8.77
N LEU A 315 17.40 -30.94 -9.83
CA LEU A 315 16.52 -30.56 -10.95
C LEU A 315 15.99 -31.76 -11.74
N ARG A 316 16.65 -32.91 -11.64
CA ARG A 316 16.36 -34.12 -12.41
C ARG A 316 15.92 -35.30 -11.53
N ALA A 317 15.94 -35.14 -10.21
CA ALA A 317 15.50 -36.15 -9.27
C ALA A 317 13.99 -36.46 -9.41
N PRO A 318 13.53 -37.69 -9.11
CA PRO A 318 12.11 -38.03 -9.14
C PRO A 318 11.22 -37.15 -8.24
N ASN A 319 11.76 -36.66 -7.12
CA ASN A 319 11.12 -35.74 -6.18
C ASN A 319 11.60 -34.27 -6.35
N SER A 320 11.99 -33.89 -7.58
CA SER A 320 12.58 -32.58 -7.87
C SER A 320 11.74 -31.39 -7.38
N ASP A 321 10.41 -31.45 -7.52
CA ASP A 321 9.52 -30.36 -7.07
C ASP A 321 9.59 -30.16 -5.56
N ASP A 322 9.63 -31.22 -4.76
CA ASP A 322 9.75 -31.12 -3.30
C ASP A 322 11.11 -30.53 -2.90
N LEU A 323 12.19 -30.96 -3.55
CA LEU A 323 13.54 -30.43 -3.31
C LEU A 323 13.64 -28.94 -3.62
N ILE A 324 13.14 -28.52 -4.78
CA ILE A 324 13.21 -27.12 -5.23
C ILE A 324 12.27 -26.24 -4.41
N ARG A 325 11.09 -26.74 -4.05
CA ARG A 325 10.16 -26.04 -3.16
C ARG A 325 10.77 -25.83 -1.78
N ASP A 326 11.34 -26.87 -1.17
CA ASP A 326 12.02 -26.74 0.12
C ASP A 326 13.25 -25.82 0.00
N LEU A 327 13.95 -25.80 -1.13
CA LEU A 327 15.05 -24.86 -1.37
C LEU A 327 14.53 -23.42 -1.42
N ALA A 328 13.42 -23.16 -2.11
CA ALA A 328 12.80 -21.83 -2.17
C ALA A 328 12.35 -21.34 -0.78
N ILE A 329 11.77 -22.22 0.04
CA ILE A 329 11.40 -21.93 1.42
C ILE A 329 12.65 -21.70 2.29
N THR A 330 13.68 -22.52 2.12
CA THR A 330 14.94 -22.38 2.86
C THR A 330 15.63 -21.06 2.54
N VAL A 331 15.73 -20.68 1.27
CA VAL A 331 16.27 -19.38 0.85
C VAL A 331 15.43 -18.24 1.42
N ALA A 332 14.10 -18.32 1.37
CA ALA A 332 13.22 -17.28 1.92
C ALA A 332 13.38 -17.12 3.45
N ARG A 333 13.59 -18.21 4.18
CA ARG A 333 13.79 -18.20 5.64
C ARG A 333 15.19 -17.78 6.06
N ARG A 334 16.21 -18.14 5.28
CA ARG A 334 17.64 -17.91 5.57
C ARG A 334 18.22 -16.72 4.83
N GLY A 335 17.45 -16.06 3.97
CA GLY A 335 17.84 -14.94 3.12
C GLY A 335 18.67 -15.35 1.91
N VAL A 336 19.74 -16.14 2.11
CA VAL A 336 20.64 -16.61 1.06
C VAL A 336 21.14 -18.03 1.34
N VAL A 337 21.29 -18.84 0.29
CA VAL A 337 21.87 -20.19 0.32
C VAL A 337 23.07 -20.27 -0.63
N PHE A 338 24.11 -20.99 -0.21
CA PHE A 338 25.35 -21.18 -0.96
C PHE A 338 25.59 -22.64 -1.36
N PHE A 339 26.25 -22.79 -2.50
CA PHE A 339 26.71 -24.05 -3.05
C PHE A 339 28.11 -23.89 -3.65
N ARG A 340 28.94 -24.92 -3.57
CA ARG A 340 30.32 -24.89 -4.09
C ARG A 340 30.45 -25.68 -5.38
N ALA A 341 31.31 -25.20 -6.28
CA ALA A 341 31.75 -25.93 -7.47
C ALA A 341 30.63 -26.64 -8.27
N GLN A 342 29.55 -25.92 -8.60
CA GLN A 342 28.39 -26.44 -9.33
C GLN A 342 28.69 -26.59 -10.83
N ASN A 343 29.66 -27.45 -11.17
CA ASN A 343 30.22 -27.57 -12.51
C ASN A 343 29.22 -28.08 -13.56
N ASN A 344 28.18 -28.79 -13.13
CA ASN A 344 27.11 -29.28 -14.01
C ASN A 344 25.97 -28.27 -14.21
N MET A 345 25.97 -27.15 -13.49
CA MET A 345 24.95 -26.12 -13.62
C MET A 345 25.21 -25.28 -14.88
N THR A 346 24.40 -25.44 -15.93
CA THR A 346 24.46 -24.57 -17.12
C THR A 346 23.59 -23.32 -16.93
N ASN A 347 23.67 -22.35 -17.86
CA ASN A 347 22.77 -21.20 -17.83
C ASN A 347 21.29 -21.62 -17.96
N ASP A 348 20.98 -22.60 -18.82
CA ASP A 348 19.61 -23.10 -18.97
C ASP A 348 19.09 -23.77 -17.68
N LEU A 349 19.92 -24.59 -17.02
CA LEU A 349 19.57 -25.20 -15.74
C LEU A 349 19.41 -24.16 -14.63
N GLN A 350 20.28 -23.14 -14.61
CA GLN A 350 20.19 -22.02 -13.68
C GLN A 350 18.88 -21.23 -13.85
N LYS A 351 18.47 -20.98 -15.10
CA LYS A 351 17.19 -20.34 -15.45
C LYS A 351 16.00 -21.20 -15.02
N GLU A 352 16.03 -22.49 -15.33
CA GLU A 352 15.00 -23.45 -14.93
C GLU A 352 14.84 -23.46 -13.42
N LEU A 353 15.94 -23.55 -12.67
CA LEU A 353 15.94 -23.61 -11.21
C LEU A 353 15.26 -22.38 -10.59
N VAL A 354 15.73 -21.17 -10.91
CA VAL A 354 15.20 -19.95 -10.28
C VAL A 354 13.76 -19.68 -10.71
N GLN A 355 13.39 -20.03 -11.95
CA GLN A 355 12.00 -19.95 -12.41
C GLN A 355 11.10 -20.91 -11.61
N ARG A 356 11.50 -22.19 -11.49
CA ARG A 356 10.76 -23.22 -10.74
C ARG A 356 10.67 -22.91 -9.25
N MET A 357 11.72 -22.35 -8.63
CA MET A 357 11.66 -21.88 -7.24
C MET A 357 10.55 -20.85 -7.04
N GLY A 358 10.45 -19.87 -7.93
CA GLY A 358 9.36 -18.89 -7.91
C GLY A 358 7.99 -19.54 -8.08
N GLU A 359 7.83 -20.42 -9.09
CA GLU A 359 6.55 -21.10 -9.37
C GLU A 359 6.10 -22.01 -8.22
N LEU A 360 7.01 -22.84 -7.70
CA LEU A 360 6.74 -23.78 -6.61
C LEU A 360 6.58 -23.07 -5.26
N SER A 361 7.12 -21.87 -5.10
CA SER A 361 6.84 -20.99 -3.95
C SER A 361 5.61 -20.10 -4.14
N GLY A 362 4.91 -20.25 -5.28
CA GLY A 362 3.60 -19.66 -5.51
C GLY A 362 3.62 -18.24 -6.05
N LYS A 363 4.62 -17.83 -6.83
CA LYS A 363 4.58 -16.55 -7.56
C LYS A 363 3.44 -16.50 -8.60
N PRO A 364 3.02 -15.33 -9.09
CA PRO A 364 2.04 -15.21 -10.15
C PRO A 364 2.47 -15.96 -11.43
N ALA A 365 1.54 -16.67 -12.09
CA ALA A 365 1.84 -17.42 -13.32
C ALA A 365 2.27 -16.53 -14.51
N THR A 366 1.98 -15.23 -14.43
CA THR A 366 2.42 -14.20 -15.39
C THR A 366 3.87 -13.76 -15.18
N SER A 367 4.48 -14.10 -14.03
CA SER A 367 5.86 -13.73 -13.70
C SER A 367 6.86 -14.77 -14.20
N ARG A 368 7.87 -14.29 -14.94
CA ARG A 368 8.91 -15.05 -15.65
C ARG A 368 10.29 -14.55 -15.24
N LEU A 369 11.31 -14.89 -16.01
CA LEU A 369 12.67 -14.40 -15.81
C LEU A 369 12.78 -12.95 -16.27
N HIS A 370 13.54 -12.16 -15.52
CA HIS A 370 13.74 -10.75 -15.79
C HIS A 370 14.75 -10.54 -16.94
N ILE A 371 14.43 -9.60 -17.82
CA ILE A 371 15.32 -9.15 -18.90
C ILE A 371 15.94 -7.81 -18.49
N HIS A 372 17.27 -7.68 -18.54
CA HIS A 372 17.92 -6.43 -18.11
C HIS A 372 17.58 -5.26 -19.06
N PRO A 373 17.19 -4.08 -18.54
CA PRO A 373 16.73 -2.95 -19.37
C PRO A 373 17.81 -2.41 -20.34
N VAL A 374 19.09 -2.62 -20.03
CA VAL A 374 20.25 -2.12 -20.82
C VAL A 374 21.20 -3.23 -21.30
N HIS A 375 21.19 -4.40 -20.68
CA HIS A 375 22.18 -5.47 -20.94
C HIS A 375 21.49 -6.68 -21.55
N ASN A 376 20.91 -6.48 -22.72
CA ASN A 376 20.25 -7.50 -23.51
C ASN A 376 21.03 -7.77 -24.81
N SER A 377 20.64 -8.82 -25.51
CA SER A 377 21.20 -9.30 -26.77
C SER A 377 21.23 -8.22 -27.86
N ALA A 378 20.22 -7.36 -27.91
CA ALA A 378 20.17 -6.23 -28.83
C ALA A 378 21.18 -5.13 -28.49
N ALA A 379 21.57 -4.98 -27.22
CA ALA A 379 22.46 -3.91 -26.76
C ALA A 379 23.93 -4.32 -26.63
N GLN A 380 24.27 -5.56 -26.22
CA GLN A 380 25.65 -5.93 -25.85
C GLN A 380 26.12 -7.37 -26.17
N GLY A 381 25.52 -8.07 -27.15
CA GLY A 381 26.07 -9.36 -27.61
C GLY A 381 25.99 -10.48 -26.57
N VAL A 382 25.12 -10.35 -25.56
CA VAL A 382 24.70 -11.45 -24.69
C VAL A 382 23.74 -12.32 -25.52
N GLN A 383 23.99 -13.62 -25.65
CA GLN A 383 23.15 -14.48 -26.51
C GLN A 383 21.78 -14.83 -25.86
N ASP A 384 21.61 -14.51 -24.57
CA ASP A 384 20.46 -14.88 -23.75
C ASP A 384 20.01 -13.69 -22.88
N ASP A 385 18.83 -13.13 -23.20
CA ASP A 385 18.28 -11.93 -22.56
C ASP A 385 17.91 -12.12 -21.08
N GLU A 386 17.73 -13.37 -20.65
CA GLU A 386 17.35 -13.74 -19.28
C GLU A 386 18.58 -13.99 -18.38
N ILE A 387 19.79 -13.92 -18.95
CA ILE A 387 21.06 -14.01 -18.23
C ILE A 387 21.77 -12.66 -18.24
N SER A 388 21.97 -12.10 -17.04
CA SER A 388 22.85 -10.95 -16.86
C SER A 388 24.29 -11.42 -16.66
N LEU A 389 25.20 -11.04 -17.56
CA LEU A 389 26.64 -11.20 -17.35
C LEU A 389 27.13 -10.18 -16.31
N ILE A 390 27.62 -10.68 -15.18
CA ILE A 390 28.20 -9.86 -14.12
C ILE A 390 29.72 -9.88 -14.32
N SER A 391 30.24 -8.96 -15.15
CA SER A 391 31.66 -8.90 -15.51
C SER A 391 32.30 -7.58 -15.12
N SER A 392 33.45 -7.66 -14.46
CA SER A 392 34.24 -6.49 -14.10
C SER A 392 34.80 -5.75 -15.33
N LYS A 393 35.28 -6.47 -16.34
CA LYS A 393 35.64 -5.92 -17.67
C LYS A 393 34.50 -5.16 -18.34
N GLN A 394 33.29 -5.70 -18.28
CA GLN A 394 32.11 -5.04 -18.84
C GLN A 394 31.76 -3.77 -18.06
N ALA A 395 31.80 -3.84 -16.72
CA ALA A 395 31.57 -2.69 -15.86
C ALA A 395 32.56 -1.55 -16.12
N GLN A 396 33.85 -1.84 -16.31
CA GLN A 396 34.88 -0.85 -16.66
C GLN A 396 34.58 -0.15 -18.00
N ARG A 397 34.06 -0.87 -18.99
CA ARG A 397 33.71 -0.30 -20.30
C ARG A 397 32.55 0.69 -20.20
N LEU A 398 31.54 0.34 -19.40
CA LEU A 398 30.28 1.07 -19.29
C LEU A 398 30.32 2.25 -18.33
N TYR A 399 31.14 2.17 -17.28
CA TYR A 399 31.21 3.15 -16.20
C TYR A 399 32.61 3.75 -16.04
N LYS A 400 33.15 4.29 -17.14
CA LYS A 400 34.44 5.00 -17.15
C LYS A 400 34.42 6.17 -16.15
N ASP A 401 35.57 6.41 -15.50
CA ASP A 401 35.82 7.56 -14.61
C ASP A 401 34.96 7.67 -13.34
N ARG A 402 34.37 6.57 -12.84
CA ARG A 402 33.69 6.59 -11.54
C ARG A 402 34.69 6.47 -10.37
N PRO A 403 34.73 7.43 -9.43
CA PRO A 403 35.50 7.27 -8.21
C PRO A 403 35.02 6.06 -7.42
N ARG A 404 35.93 5.40 -6.69
CA ARG A 404 35.60 4.20 -5.91
C ARG A 404 34.43 4.52 -4.97
N PRO A 405 33.25 3.92 -5.17
CA PRO A 405 32.10 4.22 -4.35
C PRO A 405 32.33 3.67 -2.94
N SER A 406 31.85 4.40 -1.93
CA SER A 406 31.79 3.84 -0.56
C SER A 406 30.99 2.54 -0.59
N GLY A 407 31.46 1.49 0.10
CA GLY A 407 30.72 0.22 0.20
C GLY A 407 29.30 0.41 0.75
N ARG A 408 29.06 1.50 1.48
CA ARG A 408 27.75 1.93 1.96
C ARG A 408 26.70 2.07 0.85
N ILE A 409 27.06 2.59 -0.33
CA ILE A 409 26.10 2.86 -1.40
C ILE A 409 25.81 1.64 -2.29
N GLN A 410 26.53 0.54 -2.07
CA GLN A 410 26.37 -0.71 -2.84
C GLN A 410 25.18 -1.54 -2.38
N TRP A 411 24.69 -1.37 -1.15
CA TRP A 411 23.56 -2.15 -0.62
C TRP A 411 22.29 -1.89 -1.42
N HIS A 412 21.65 -2.97 -1.89
CA HIS A 412 20.38 -2.93 -2.59
C HIS A 412 19.69 -4.31 -2.60
N SER A 413 18.39 -4.30 -2.86
CA SER A 413 17.67 -5.47 -3.40
C SER A 413 17.56 -5.30 -4.92
N ASP A 414 17.59 -6.40 -5.66
CA ASP A 414 17.54 -6.34 -7.12
C ASP A 414 16.21 -5.74 -7.61
N ILE A 415 16.31 -4.91 -8.65
CA ILE A 415 15.20 -4.44 -9.51
C ILE A 415 13.98 -3.84 -8.77
N THR A 416 14.18 -3.19 -7.62
CA THR A 416 13.10 -2.52 -6.87
C THR A 416 12.52 -1.29 -7.58
N PHE A 417 13.06 -0.91 -8.74
CA PHE A 417 12.47 0.10 -9.62
C PHE A 417 11.38 -0.48 -10.55
N GLU A 418 11.20 -1.80 -10.59
CA GLU A 418 10.12 -2.45 -11.35
C GLU A 418 8.85 -2.55 -10.50
N PRO A 419 7.65 -2.37 -11.09
CA PRO A 419 6.38 -2.56 -10.38
C PRO A 419 6.24 -3.96 -9.75
N VAL A 420 6.76 -4.99 -10.43
CA VAL A 420 6.85 -6.36 -9.94
C VAL A 420 8.34 -6.72 -9.84
N PRO A 421 8.97 -6.53 -8.67
CA PRO A 421 10.40 -6.78 -8.48
C PRO A 421 10.69 -8.27 -8.31
N SER A 422 11.98 -8.59 -8.15
CA SER A 422 12.44 -9.98 -8.05
C SER A 422 11.95 -10.66 -6.75
N ASP A 423 11.62 -11.94 -6.87
CA ASP A 423 11.58 -12.86 -5.72
C ASP A 423 12.98 -13.41 -5.44
N TYR A 424 13.55 -14.19 -6.36
CA TYR A 424 14.85 -14.83 -6.20
C TYR A 424 15.84 -14.41 -7.28
N SER A 425 17.10 -14.27 -6.88
CA SER A 425 18.24 -14.14 -7.78
C SER A 425 19.21 -15.28 -7.54
N LEU A 426 19.81 -15.79 -8.63
CA LEU A 426 20.87 -16.80 -8.60
C LEU A 426 22.09 -16.25 -9.32
N LEU A 427 23.24 -16.22 -8.64
CA LEU A 427 24.53 -15.86 -9.22
C LEU A 427 25.48 -17.06 -9.16
N ARG A 428 26.03 -17.44 -10.31
CA ARG A 428 27.10 -18.43 -10.44
C ARG A 428 28.36 -17.75 -10.95
N MET A 429 29.48 -17.90 -10.25
CA MET A 429 30.75 -17.29 -10.63
C MET A 429 31.50 -18.17 -11.62
N THR A 430 31.89 -17.63 -12.78
CA THR A 430 32.61 -18.36 -13.84
C THR A 430 34.09 -17.95 -13.93
N GLN A 431 34.46 -16.83 -13.32
CA GLN A 431 35.84 -16.37 -13.26
C GLN A 431 36.06 -15.63 -11.94
N LEU A 432 37.13 -15.99 -11.23
CA LEU A 432 37.50 -15.41 -9.95
C LEU A 432 38.86 -14.68 -10.05
N PRO A 433 39.01 -13.55 -9.35
CA PRO A 433 40.33 -12.96 -9.13
C PRO A 433 41.15 -13.85 -8.19
N LYS A 434 42.46 -13.61 -8.12
CA LYS A 434 43.36 -14.29 -7.17
C LYS A 434 42.89 -14.17 -5.71
N THR A 435 42.32 -13.02 -5.36
CA THR A 435 41.65 -12.76 -4.07
C THR A 435 40.76 -11.52 -4.20
N GLY A 436 39.84 -11.33 -3.26
CA GLY A 436 38.84 -10.25 -3.31
C GLY A 436 37.65 -10.60 -4.20
N GLY A 437 36.73 -9.65 -4.38
CA GLY A 437 35.50 -9.85 -5.16
C GLY A 437 34.37 -10.53 -4.39
N ASP A 438 34.45 -10.56 -3.07
CA ASP A 438 33.46 -11.14 -2.17
C ASP A 438 32.10 -10.45 -2.32
N THR A 439 31.05 -11.17 -1.93
CA THR A 439 29.68 -10.63 -1.91
C THR A 439 29.12 -10.73 -0.50
N LEU A 440 28.50 -9.65 -0.03
CA LEU A 440 27.86 -9.57 1.27
C LEU A 440 26.35 -9.55 1.09
N TRP A 441 25.63 -10.16 2.03
CA TRP A 441 24.18 -10.06 2.19
C TRP A 441 23.82 -9.60 3.59
N ALA A 442 22.70 -8.90 3.70
CA ALA A 442 22.15 -8.37 4.94
C ALA A 442 20.68 -8.80 5.09
N SER A 443 20.28 -9.20 6.30
CA SER A 443 18.91 -9.66 6.59
C SER A 443 17.96 -8.48 6.82
N GLY A 444 16.98 -8.32 5.94
CA GLY A 444 15.90 -7.36 6.09
C GLY A 444 14.94 -7.70 7.24
N TYR A 445 14.84 -8.99 7.61
CA TYR A 445 14.12 -9.41 8.81
C TYR A 445 14.82 -8.96 10.08
N GLU A 446 16.13 -9.16 10.18
CA GLU A 446 16.89 -8.73 11.35
C GLU A 446 16.94 -7.20 11.46
N LEU A 447 17.01 -6.50 10.32
CA LEU A 447 16.86 -5.05 10.28
C LEU A 447 15.49 -4.61 10.83
N TYR A 448 14.41 -5.29 10.46
CA TYR A 448 13.06 -5.01 10.98
C TYR A 448 12.98 -5.19 12.49
N GLU A 449 13.63 -6.21 13.06
CA GLU A 449 13.62 -6.47 14.51
C GLU A 449 14.34 -5.39 15.32
N ARG A 450 15.32 -4.69 14.73
CA ARG A 450 16.05 -3.59 15.38
C ARG A 450 15.27 -2.29 15.44
N ILE A 451 14.15 -2.20 14.73
CA ILE A 451 13.25 -1.05 14.76
C ILE A 451 12.23 -1.28 15.89
N SER A 452 12.00 -0.26 16.72
CA SER A 452 11.03 -0.38 17.81
C SER A 452 9.62 -0.68 17.28
N PRO A 453 8.77 -1.43 18.01
CA PRO A 453 7.42 -1.75 17.55
C PRO A 453 6.59 -0.53 17.15
N SER A 454 6.69 0.57 17.90
CA SER A 454 5.99 1.83 17.58
C SER A 454 6.42 2.41 16.25
N LEU A 455 7.74 2.42 15.98
CA LEU A 455 8.26 2.92 14.72
C LEU A 455 7.96 1.97 13.57
N ARG A 456 7.99 0.65 13.79
CA ARG A 456 7.52 -0.35 12.80
C ARG A 456 6.08 -0.10 12.40
N GLY A 457 5.19 0.12 13.37
CA GLY A 457 3.77 0.42 13.11
C GLY A 457 3.55 1.74 12.35
N TYR A 458 4.43 2.72 12.51
CA TYR A 458 4.41 3.93 11.69
C TYR A 458 4.93 3.66 10.26
N LEU A 459 6.13 3.06 10.15
CA LEU A 459 6.76 2.78 8.87
C LEU A 459 5.93 1.82 8.00
N SER A 460 5.16 0.91 8.59
CA SER A 460 4.27 0.00 7.85
C SER A 460 3.11 0.72 7.15
N THR A 461 2.80 1.96 7.53
CA THR A 461 1.79 2.78 6.85
C THR A 461 2.35 3.52 5.63
N LEU A 462 3.67 3.55 5.46
CA LEU A 462 4.36 4.35 4.46
C LEU A 462 4.70 3.53 3.22
N THR A 463 4.87 4.25 2.11
CA THR A 463 5.42 3.71 0.86
C THR A 463 6.66 4.50 0.48
N ALA A 464 7.51 3.95 -0.39
CA ALA A 464 8.67 4.63 -0.94
C ALA A 464 8.61 4.66 -2.45
N HIS A 465 9.08 5.77 -3.01
CA HIS A 465 9.34 5.92 -4.43
C HIS A 465 10.70 5.30 -4.75
N CYS A 466 10.69 4.25 -5.56
CA CYS A 466 11.87 3.55 -6.03
C CYS A 466 12.10 3.89 -7.49
N ALA A 467 13.33 4.25 -7.85
CA ALA A 467 13.69 4.62 -9.21
C ALA A 467 15.16 4.31 -9.49
N ASN A 468 15.48 4.02 -10.75
CA ASN A 468 16.87 3.90 -11.20
C ASN A 468 17.15 4.80 -12.41
N PRO A 469 17.47 6.09 -12.18
CA PRO A 469 17.77 7.02 -13.26
C PRO A 469 19.12 6.71 -13.94
N TYR A 470 20.00 5.93 -13.30
CA TYR A 470 21.35 5.67 -13.80
C TYR A 470 21.35 4.81 -15.07
N PHE A 471 20.39 3.91 -15.24
CA PHE A 471 20.34 3.08 -16.45
C PHE A 471 19.99 3.88 -17.70
N ALA A 472 19.04 4.80 -17.62
CA ALA A 472 18.75 5.72 -18.73
C ALA A 472 19.96 6.60 -19.07
N GLN A 473 20.65 7.12 -18.06
CA GLN A 473 21.88 7.90 -18.25
C GLN A 473 23.00 7.07 -18.89
N ALA A 474 23.21 5.84 -18.43
CA ALA A 474 24.23 4.95 -18.95
C ALA A 474 23.94 4.51 -20.38
N ALA A 475 22.67 4.21 -20.70
CA ALA A 475 22.23 3.86 -22.05
C ALA A 475 22.49 5.04 -23.01
N ALA A 476 22.07 6.26 -22.64
CA ALA A 476 22.32 7.46 -23.43
C ALA A 476 23.83 7.73 -23.63
N ALA A 477 24.64 7.61 -22.57
CA ALA A 477 26.08 7.84 -22.64
C ALA A 477 26.83 6.83 -23.54
N ASN A 478 26.26 5.64 -23.76
CA ASN A 478 26.85 4.58 -24.57
C ASN A 478 26.11 4.36 -25.90
N ASN A 479 25.17 5.25 -26.28
CA ASN A 479 24.32 5.11 -27.47
C ASN A 479 23.59 3.75 -27.55
N LEU A 480 23.12 3.26 -26.41
CA LEU A 480 22.30 2.05 -26.30
C LEU A 480 20.83 2.43 -26.14
N GLU A 481 19.95 1.64 -26.74
CA GLU A 481 18.51 1.76 -26.51
C GLU A 481 18.08 0.93 -25.28
N MET A 482 17.18 1.49 -24.47
CA MET A 482 16.57 0.75 -23.37
C MET A 482 15.48 -0.17 -23.90
N PHE A 483 15.41 -1.39 -23.37
CA PHE A 483 14.38 -2.36 -23.75
C PHE A 483 12.99 -1.94 -23.25
N PRO A 484 12.03 -1.62 -24.14
CA PRO A 484 10.72 -1.11 -23.75
C PRO A 484 9.69 -2.21 -23.48
N GLY A 485 9.99 -3.46 -23.85
CA GLY A 485 9.07 -4.59 -23.72
C GLY A 485 8.97 -5.14 -22.28
N PRO A 486 8.15 -6.19 -22.08
CA PRO A 486 7.99 -6.84 -20.79
C PRO A 486 9.30 -7.44 -20.27
N ARG A 487 9.73 -7.03 -19.07
CA ARG A 487 10.93 -7.53 -18.38
C ARG A 487 10.55 -8.54 -17.31
N GLY A 488 10.03 -9.68 -17.76
CA GLY A 488 9.62 -10.81 -16.91
C GLY A 488 8.22 -10.70 -16.29
N SER A 489 7.55 -9.55 -16.39
CA SER A 489 6.13 -9.39 -16.05
C SER A 489 5.45 -8.50 -17.09
N PRO A 490 4.16 -8.72 -17.43
CA PRO A 490 3.40 -7.83 -18.30
C PRO A 490 3.29 -6.39 -17.73
N GLU A 491 3.56 -6.20 -16.44
CA GLU A 491 3.53 -4.89 -15.77
C GLU A 491 4.90 -4.19 -15.78
N ASN A 492 5.99 -4.93 -16.01
CA ASN A 492 7.36 -4.41 -16.05
C ASN A 492 7.71 -3.99 -17.48
N VAL A 493 7.08 -2.91 -17.95
CA VAL A 493 7.18 -2.43 -19.34
C VAL A 493 7.64 -0.97 -19.40
N GLY A 494 8.01 -0.49 -20.58
CA GLY A 494 8.41 0.90 -20.81
C GLY A 494 9.86 1.19 -20.39
N VAL A 495 10.30 2.42 -20.65
CA VAL A 495 11.69 2.85 -20.42
C VAL A 495 11.88 3.70 -19.16
N VAL A 496 10.77 4.07 -18.50
CA VAL A 496 10.79 4.77 -17.20
C VAL A 496 10.84 3.70 -16.11
N LEU A 497 11.97 3.65 -15.41
CA LEU A 497 12.24 2.66 -14.36
C LEU A 497 11.94 3.26 -12.99
N GLU A 498 10.66 3.30 -12.65
CA GLU A 498 10.17 3.78 -11.37
C GLU A 498 8.96 2.97 -10.86
N ALA A 499 8.87 2.82 -9.55
CA ALA A 499 7.81 2.09 -8.87
C ALA A 499 7.55 2.68 -7.47
N THR A 500 6.40 2.35 -6.89
CA THR A 500 6.09 2.65 -5.49
C THR A 500 5.86 1.35 -4.72
N HIS A 501 6.57 1.20 -3.62
CA HIS A 501 6.54 -0.02 -2.79
C HIS A 501 6.31 0.31 -1.32
N PRO A 502 5.73 -0.60 -0.52
CA PRO A 502 5.62 -0.39 0.92
C PRO A 502 7.01 -0.35 1.57
N VAL A 503 7.17 0.47 2.61
CA VAL A 503 8.45 0.55 3.35
C VAL A 503 8.72 -0.76 4.09
N ILE A 504 7.66 -1.35 4.65
CA ILE A 504 7.67 -2.69 5.24
C ILE A 504 6.92 -3.62 4.30
N ARG A 505 7.60 -4.69 3.86
CA ARG A 505 7.03 -5.72 2.98
C ARG A 505 6.80 -7.00 3.77
N THR A 506 5.72 -7.72 3.46
CA THR A 506 5.51 -9.10 3.88
C THR A 506 6.07 -10.05 2.81
N ASN A 507 6.90 -11.01 3.21
CA ASN A 507 7.33 -12.09 2.31
C ASN A 507 6.23 -13.16 2.27
N PRO A 508 5.61 -13.46 1.11
CA PRO A 508 4.50 -14.42 1.03
C PRO A 508 4.89 -15.85 1.43
N VAL A 509 6.15 -16.24 1.20
CA VAL A 509 6.63 -17.59 1.49
C VAL A 509 6.72 -17.85 2.99
N THR A 510 7.16 -16.86 3.76
CA THR A 510 7.39 -16.99 5.20
C THR A 510 6.29 -16.36 6.06
N GLY A 511 5.50 -15.45 5.50
CA GLY A 511 4.59 -14.58 6.25
C GLY A 511 5.30 -13.60 7.19
N TRP A 512 6.60 -13.34 6.97
CA TRP A 512 7.38 -12.45 7.83
C TRP A 512 7.57 -11.07 7.22
N ASN A 513 7.57 -10.06 8.08
CA ASN A 513 7.79 -8.67 7.71
C ASN A 513 9.28 -8.31 7.64
N SER A 514 9.67 -7.65 6.55
CA SER A 514 11.01 -7.13 6.29
C SER A 514 10.92 -5.64 6.00
N VAL A 515 11.95 -4.87 6.36
CA VAL A 515 12.15 -3.56 5.70
C VAL A 515 12.44 -3.85 4.22
N PHE A 516 11.92 -3.04 3.30
CA PHE A 516 12.10 -3.24 1.86
C PHE A 516 12.71 -2.00 1.17
N SER A 517 12.39 -0.81 1.66
CA SER A 517 12.88 0.46 1.12
C SER A 517 14.31 0.78 1.57
N VAL A 518 15.28 0.01 1.09
CA VAL A 518 16.71 0.22 1.37
C VAL A 518 17.52 0.23 0.09
N GLY A 519 18.56 1.07 0.10
CA GLY A 519 19.57 1.08 -0.95
C GLY A 519 19.37 2.15 -2.00
N HIS A 520 20.26 2.14 -2.99
CA HIS A 520 20.39 3.22 -3.98
C HIS A 520 19.26 3.28 -5.01
N HIS A 521 18.36 2.29 -5.04
CA HIS A 521 17.14 2.32 -5.85
C HIS A 521 15.99 3.08 -5.17
N VAL A 522 16.12 3.50 -3.92
CA VAL A 522 15.06 4.18 -3.18
C VAL A 522 15.33 5.68 -3.13
N ALA A 523 14.47 6.46 -3.78
CA ALA A 523 14.66 7.90 -3.93
C ALA A 523 14.07 8.69 -2.76
N SER A 524 12.88 8.30 -2.27
CA SER A 524 12.20 9.00 -1.17
C SER A 524 11.15 8.12 -0.51
N ILE A 525 10.75 8.47 0.72
CA ILE A 525 9.60 7.89 1.43
C ILE A 525 8.41 8.83 1.27
N ASN A 526 7.32 8.32 0.72
CA ASN A 526 6.10 9.06 0.43
C ASN A 526 5.38 9.46 1.73
N GLY A 527 4.85 10.68 1.75
CA GLY A 527 4.14 11.22 2.91
C GLY A 527 5.03 11.84 3.99
N LEU A 528 6.36 11.83 3.80
CA LEU A 528 7.32 12.51 4.66
C LEU A 528 7.87 13.78 3.99
N THR A 529 8.36 14.71 4.80
CA THR A 529 9.24 15.77 4.31
C THR A 529 10.56 15.19 3.80
N LYS A 530 11.31 15.97 3.01
CA LYS A 530 12.61 15.52 2.50
C LYS A 530 13.57 15.11 3.62
N ASP A 531 13.69 15.93 4.67
CA ASP A 531 14.64 15.67 5.76
C ASP A 531 14.27 14.41 6.55
N GLU A 532 12.97 14.16 6.78
CA GLU A 532 12.48 12.94 7.43
C GLU A 532 12.70 11.70 6.55
N SER A 533 12.43 11.80 5.24
CA SER A 533 12.71 10.73 4.27
C SER A 533 14.20 10.39 4.27
N ASP A 534 15.06 11.39 4.11
CA ASP A 534 16.51 11.21 4.10
C ASP A 534 17.01 10.61 5.42
N TYR A 535 16.45 11.05 6.55
CA TYR A 535 16.78 10.50 7.87
C TYR A 535 16.51 8.99 7.93
N PHE A 536 15.33 8.53 7.54
CA PHE A 536 14.99 7.10 7.60
C PHE A 536 15.79 6.26 6.62
N LEU A 537 15.92 6.70 5.36
CA LEU A 537 16.73 6.00 4.35
C LEU A 537 18.18 5.89 4.79
N LYS A 538 18.75 6.97 5.35
CA LYS A 538 20.08 6.95 5.95
C LYS A 538 20.15 5.98 7.12
N ARG A 539 19.16 6.00 8.02
CA ARG A 539 19.14 5.17 9.23
C ARG A 539 19.05 3.68 8.91
N PHE A 540 18.29 3.27 7.89
CA PHE A 540 18.25 1.86 7.47
C PHE A 540 19.63 1.37 7.01
N ILE A 541 20.34 2.19 6.24
CA ILE A 541 21.71 1.87 5.83
C ILE A 541 22.69 1.89 7.00
N ASP A 542 22.57 2.85 7.92
CA ASP A 542 23.39 2.88 9.15
C ASP A 542 23.19 1.59 9.96
N LEU A 543 21.95 1.16 10.16
CA LEU A 543 21.64 -0.08 10.86
C LEU A 543 22.29 -1.30 10.18
N ILE A 544 22.35 -1.35 8.86
CA ILE A 544 23.08 -2.41 8.14
C ILE A 544 24.57 -2.31 8.45
N VAL A 545 25.22 -1.19 8.13
CA VAL A 545 26.69 -1.09 8.18
C VAL A 545 27.26 -1.07 9.61
N GLU A 546 26.48 -0.62 10.60
CA GLU A 546 26.89 -0.55 12.01
C GLU A 546 26.68 -1.88 12.76
N ASN A 547 26.00 -2.86 12.17
CA ASN A 547 25.63 -4.11 12.84
C ASN A 547 26.08 -5.33 12.00
N HIS A 548 27.31 -5.76 12.24
CA HIS A 548 27.93 -6.86 11.49
C HIS A 548 27.24 -8.22 11.66
N ASP A 549 26.40 -8.38 12.69
CA ASP A 549 25.73 -9.63 13.06
C ASP A 549 24.48 -9.94 12.23
N LEU A 550 23.99 -8.99 11.43
CA LEU A 550 22.94 -9.22 10.43
C LEU A 550 23.47 -9.51 9.02
N HIS A 551 24.79 -9.66 8.88
CA HIS A 551 25.45 -9.92 7.61
C HIS A 551 25.91 -11.36 7.47
N VAL A 552 25.98 -11.81 6.22
CA VAL A 552 26.84 -12.93 5.81
C VAL A 552 27.69 -12.49 4.64
N ARG A 553 28.96 -12.92 4.62
CA ARG A 553 29.91 -12.63 3.55
C ARG A 553 30.35 -13.93 2.90
N LEU A 554 30.13 -14.05 1.61
CA LEU A 554 30.66 -15.16 0.82
C LEU A 554 31.97 -14.72 0.16
N ARG A 555 33.05 -15.39 0.57
CA ARG A 555 34.25 -15.48 -0.26
C ARG A 555 34.04 -16.56 -1.31
N TRP A 556 34.09 -16.16 -2.57
CA TRP A 556 34.06 -17.08 -3.70
C TRP A 556 35.38 -17.85 -3.75
N GLN A 557 35.33 -19.17 -3.80
CA GLN A 557 36.51 -20.03 -3.68
C GLN A 557 36.77 -20.86 -4.93
N ASN A 558 35.71 -21.32 -5.59
CA ASN A 558 35.81 -22.18 -6.77
C ASN A 558 35.09 -21.55 -7.97
N GLU A 559 35.56 -21.91 -9.16
CA GLU A 559 34.74 -21.75 -10.36
C GLU A 559 33.41 -22.50 -10.17
N ASN A 560 32.33 -21.89 -10.62
CA ASN A 560 30.95 -22.35 -10.43
C ASN A 560 30.47 -22.42 -8.98
N ASP A 561 31.12 -21.72 -8.03
CA ASP A 561 30.45 -21.39 -6.77
C ASP A 561 29.16 -20.60 -7.08
N MET A 562 28.10 -20.88 -6.32
CA MET A 562 26.75 -20.40 -6.59
C MET A 562 26.08 -19.87 -5.32
N ALA A 563 25.38 -18.75 -5.42
CA ALA A 563 24.54 -18.20 -4.38
C ALA A 563 23.12 -17.93 -4.89
N ILE A 564 22.12 -18.28 -4.09
CA ILE A 564 20.70 -17.99 -4.35
C ILE A 564 20.15 -17.19 -3.19
N TRP A 565 19.56 -16.02 -3.43
CA TRP A 565 18.98 -15.18 -2.38
C TRP A 565 17.56 -14.74 -2.69
N ASP A 566 16.80 -14.46 -1.63
CA ASP A 566 15.45 -13.91 -1.70
C ASP A 566 15.51 -12.37 -1.59
N ASN A 567 15.25 -11.68 -2.71
CA ASN A 567 15.27 -10.22 -2.79
C ASN A 567 14.12 -9.56 -2.01
N ARG A 568 13.14 -10.31 -1.53
CA ARG A 568 12.01 -9.80 -0.74
C ARG A 568 12.40 -9.53 0.70
N CYS A 569 13.50 -10.13 1.18
CA CYS A 569 13.97 -10.00 2.55
C CYS A 569 15.50 -9.81 2.69
N THR A 570 16.22 -9.60 1.59
CA THR A 570 17.68 -9.37 1.64
C THR A 570 18.14 -8.17 0.85
N TYR A 571 19.25 -7.61 1.29
CA TYR A 571 20.07 -6.65 0.55
C TYR A 571 21.43 -7.27 0.30
N HIS A 572 22.09 -6.90 -0.79
CA HIS A 572 23.43 -7.38 -1.09
C HIS A 572 24.35 -6.27 -1.59
N ALA A 573 25.64 -6.50 -1.46
CA ALA A 573 26.70 -5.61 -1.91
C ALA A 573 27.88 -6.42 -2.46
N ALA A 574 28.32 -6.09 -3.66
CA ALA A 574 29.57 -6.61 -4.23
C ALA A 574 30.76 -5.83 -3.67
N THR A 575 31.89 -6.51 -3.42
CA THR A 575 33.11 -5.89 -2.92
C THR A 575 34.09 -5.62 -4.08
N PRO A 576 34.25 -4.35 -4.52
CA PRO A 576 35.21 -3.99 -5.56
C PRO A 576 36.61 -3.79 -4.94
N ASP A 577 37.22 -4.87 -4.48
CA ASP A 577 38.57 -4.90 -3.86
C ASP A 577 39.59 -5.76 -4.62
N HIS A 578 39.24 -6.20 -5.82
CA HIS A 578 40.11 -6.98 -6.71
C HIS A 578 40.70 -6.15 -7.87
N GLU A 579 40.19 -4.95 -8.09
CA GLU A 579 40.54 -4.07 -9.21
C GLU A 579 40.65 -2.62 -8.73
N TYR A 580 41.84 -2.19 -8.31
CA TYR A 580 42.11 -0.78 -8.01
C TYR A 580 43.58 -0.46 -8.30
N GLU A 581 43.87 0.64 -8.99
CA GLU A 581 45.25 0.98 -9.32
C GLU A 581 46.13 1.14 -8.05
N PRO A 582 47.39 0.65 -8.06
CA PRO A 582 48.06 -0.11 -9.12
C PRO A 582 47.86 -1.65 -9.01
N VAL A 583 46.97 -2.11 -8.12
CA VAL A 583 46.77 -3.51 -7.76
C VAL A 583 45.69 -4.16 -8.64
N TRP A 584 46.14 -5.01 -9.55
CA TRP A 584 45.27 -5.86 -10.36
C TRP A 584 45.33 -7.31 -9.88
N LEU A 585 44.24 -7.81 -9.29
CA LEU A 585 44.18 -9.19 -8.76
C LEU A 585 43.52 -10.19 -9.72
N GLY A 586 43.03 -9.73 -10.87
CA GLY A 586 42.40 -10.54 -11.90
C GLY A 586 40.96 -10.13 -12.18
N ASP A 587 40.44 -10.55 -13.33
CA ASP A 587 39.05 -10.31 -13.71
C ASP A 587 38.08 -11.11 -12.82
N ARG A 588 36.86 -10.59 -12.70
CA ARG A 588 35.74 -11.26 -12.04
C ARG A 588 34.56 -11.36 -13.00
N ALA A 589 34.03 -12.56 -13.21
CA ALA A 589 32.87 -12.79 -14.07
C ALA A 589 31.92 -13.86 -13.50
N GLY A 590 30.62 -13.69 -13.72
CA GLY A 590 29.60 -14.68 -13.38
C GLY A 590 28.29 -14.47 -14.15
N SER A 591 27.44 -15.49 -14.14
CA SER A 591 26.11 -15.47 -14.77
C SER A 591 25.03 -15.29 -13.70
N ARG A 592 24.16 -14.29 -13.87
CA ARG A 592 23.02 -14.05 -12.98
C ARG A 592 21.69 -14.28 -13.68
N ALA A 593 20.85 -15.12 -13.11
CA ALA A 593 19.45 -15.29 -13.49
C ALA A 593 18.56 -14.70 -12.39
N VAL A 594 17.51 -14.00 -12.78
CA VAL A 594 16.63 -13.27 -11.85
C VAL A 594 15.19 -13.66 -12.14
N SER A 595 14.53 -14.26 -11.17
CA SER A 595 13.10 -14.53 -11.21
C SER A 595 12.33 -13.30 -10.76
N VAL A 596 11.25 -12.97 -11.48
CA VAL A 596 10.28 -11.93 -11.08
C VAL A 596 9.24 -12.56 -10.15
N GLY A 597 8.90 -11.87 -9.06
CA GLY A 597 7.96 -12.34 -8.05
C GLY A 597 6.57 -11.72 -8.20
N GLU A 598 6.06 -11.22 -7.09
CA GLU A 598 4.77 -10.55 -6.94
C GLU A 598 4.91 -9.05 -6.65
N ARG A 599 3.83 -8.29 -6.86
CA ARG A 599 3.74 -6.89 -6.39
C ARG A 599 3.95 -6.85 -4.87
N PRO A 600 4.90 -6.04 -4.36
CA PRO A 600 5.16 -5.95 -2.93
C PRO A 600 3.93 -5.44 -2.17
N TYR A 601 3.66 -6.04 -1.02
CA TYR A 601 2.53 -5.70 -0.17
C TYR A 601 2.93 -5.78 1.31
N PHE A 602 2.09 -5.20 2.16
CA PHE A 602 2.17 -5.33 3.62
C PHE A 602 0.88 -6.01 4.11
N ASP A 603 1.02 -7.03 4.94
CA ASP A 603 -0.08 -7.68 5.64
C ASP A 603 0.00 -7.37 7.15
N GLU A 604 -1.04 -6.72 7.68
CA GLU A 604 -1.17 -6.39 9.10
C GLU A 604 -1.21 -7.63 10.01
N LYS A 605 -1.54 -8.81 9.46
CA LYS A 605 -1.55 -10.08 10.20
C LYS A 605 -0.19 -10.81 10.18
N ALA A 606 0.73 -10.39 9.31
CA ALA A 606 2.05 -10.98 9.21
C ALA A 606 2.85 -10.75 10.50
N THR A 607 3.76 -11.68 10.80
CA THR A 607 4.57 -11.61 12.02
C THR A 607 5.97 -11.07 11.74
N SER A 608 6.70 -10.73 12.80
CA SER A 608 8.15 -10.66 12.68
C SER A 608 8.72 -12.08 12.52
N ARG A 609 9.99 -12.20 12.08
CA ARG A 609 10.69 -13.50 12.01
C ARG A 609 10.74 -14.18 13.37
N ARG A 610 11.08 -13.45 14.43
CA ARG A 610 11.18 -14.01 15.79
C ARG A 610 9.84 -14.58 16.25
N GLN A 611 8.77 -13.80 16.11
CA GLN A 611 7.42 -14.24 16.43
C GLN A 611 6.96 -15.45 15.61
N GLY A 612 7.34 -15.50 14.32
CA GLY A 612 7.04 -16.63 13.45
C GLY A 612 7.72 -17.92 13.93
N ILE A 613 9.02 -17.85 14.22
CA ILE A 613 9.79 -18.98 14.75
C ILE A 613 9.26 -19.43 16.13
N GLU A 614 8.95 -18.50 17.02
CA GLU A 614 8.37 -18.82 18.34
C GLU A 614 7.05 -19.58 18.22
N LYS A 615 6.17 -19.18 17.28
CA LYS A 615 4.91 -19.90 17.00
C LYS A 615 5.15 -21.31 16.48
N GLU A 616 6.14 -21.50 15.61
CA GLU A 616 6.49 -22.83 15.07
C GLU A 616 7.01 -23.78 16.16
N ILE A 617 7.87 -23.28 17.06
CA ILE A 617 8.39 -24.04 18.20
C ILE A 617 7.25 -24.40 19.15
N ALA A 618 6.40 -23.45 19.51
CA ALA A 618 5.28 -23.67 20.42
C ALA A 618 4.21 -24.62 19.88
N GLY A 619 4.02 -24.68 18.55
CA GLY A 619 3.09 -25.63 17.91
C GLY A 619 3.67 -27.03 17.69
N SER A 620 4.98 -27.22 17.91
CA SER A 620 5.67 -28.51 17.78
C SER A 620 5.93 -29.20 19.14
N ALA A 621 5.63 -28.51 20.24
CA ALA A 621 5.66 -29.01 21.62
C ALA A 621 4.25 -29.41 22.06
#